data_AF-A0A1W1CKD7-F1
#
_entry.id   AF-A0A1W1CKD7-F1
#
_cell.length_a   1.000
_cell.length_b   1.000
_cell.length_c   1.000
_cell.angle_alpha   90.00
_cell.angle_beta   90.00
_cell.angle_gamma   90.00
#
_symmetry.space_group_name_H-M   'P 1'
#
loop_
_entity.id
_entity.type
_entity.pdbx_description
1 polymer ?
#
loop_
_entity_poly.entity_id
_entity_poly.type
_entity_poly.pdbx_seq_one_letter_code
_entity_poly.pdbx_strand_id
1 'polypeptide(L)' 'MNNTKEREKFDDYKMLDDYDFSEGVRGRFYKPQKIPTTLRLDNDIILYFKKLASEQKVPYQTLINALLRKELQSL' A
#
# COMPACT_ATOMS: atom_id res chain seq x y z
N MET A 1 29.43 16.79 3.04
CA MET A 1 28.63 15.56 2.89
C MET A 1 29.51 14.41 3.35
N ASN A 2 29.86 14.37 4.64
CA ASN A 2 30.92 13.49 5.18
C ASN A 2 30.44 12.58 6.33
N ASN A 3 29.17 12.70 6.72
CA ASN A 3 28.68 12.11 7.98
C ASN A 3 28.18 10.66 7.83
N THR A 4 27.89 10.19 6.61
CA THR A 4 27.34 8.84 6.41
C THR A 4 28.41 7.76 6.57
N LYS A 5 29.61 7.97 6.01
CA LYS A 5 30.72 7.00 6.07
C LYS A 5 31.37 6.90 7.45
N GLU A 6 31.33 7.98 8.23
CA GLU A 6 31.83 7.97 9.62
C GLU A 6 30.87 7.23 10.56
N ARG A 7 29.56 7.28 10.31
CA ARG A 7 28.52 6.57 11.08
C ARG A 7 28.56 5.05 10.87
N GLU A 8 28.77 4.59 9.64
CA GLU A 8 28.90 3.16 9.33
C GLU A 8 30.02 2.46 10.12
N LYS A 9 31.02 3.22 10.60
CA LYS A 9 32.13 2.71 11.40
C LYS A 9 31.74 2.40 12.86
N PHE A 10 30.62 2.94 13.34
CA PHE A 10 30.11 2.75 14.70
C PHE A 10 28.86 1.86 14.76
N ASP A 11 28.28 1.51 13.61
CA ASP A 11 27.13 0.61 13.53
C ASP A 11 27.61 -0.84 13.53
N ASP A 12 27.54 -1.49 14.70
CA ASP A 12 27.66 -2.95 14.81
C ASP A 12 26.32 -3.53 14.32
N TYR A 13 26.23 -3.91 13.03
CA TYR A 13 25.01 -4.43 12.36
C TYR A 13 24.44 -5.74 12.98
N LYS A 14 24.87 -6.08 14.18
CA LYS A 14 24.45 -7.25 14.95
C LYS A 14 23.22 -6.91 15.77
N MET A 15 22.13 -7.63 15.54
CA MET A 15 20.97 -7.61 16.44
C MET A 15 21.41 -8.11 17.81
N LEU A 16 21.15 -7.32 18.86
CA LEU A 16 21.40 -7.76 20.23
C LEU A 16 20.45 -8.92 20.59
N ASP A 17 20.96 -9.86 21.38
CA ASP A 17 20.22 -11.06 21.79
C ASP A 17 18.98 -10.73 22.65
N ASP A 18 18.94 -9.54 23.27
CA ASP A 18 17.84 -9.05 24.11
C ASP A 18 16.62 -8.52 23.33
N TYR A 19 16.69 -8.48 21.99
CA TYR A 19 15.55 -8.06 21.17
C TYR A 19 14.54 -9.18 21.00
N ASP A 20 13.42 -9.09 21.71
CA ASP A 20 12.28 -9.99 21.52
C ASP A 20 11.28 -9.43 20.48
N PHE A 21 11.21 -10.09 19.32
CA PHE A 21 10.25 -9.80 18.25
C PHE A 21 9.08 -10.80 18.22
N SER A 22 8.85 -11.56 19.30
CA SER A 22 7.76 -12.54 19.39
C SER A 22 6.38 -11.92 19.13
N GLU A 23 6.14 -10.68 19.56
CA GLU A 23 4.92 -9.90 19.28
C GLU A 23 5.03 -9.04 18.00
N GLY A 24 6.04 -9.28 17.18
CA GLY A 24 6.33 -8.54 15.95
C GLY A 24 5.23 -8.71 14.90
N VAL A 25 4.39 -7.69 14.73
CA VAL A 25 3.38 -7.67 13.66
C VAL A 25 4.02 -7.21 12.35
N ARG A 26 4.13 -8.11 11.37
CA ARG A 26 4.63 -7.79 10.03
C ARG A 26 3.78 -6.67 9.41
N GLY A 27 4.43 -5.58 9.01
CA GLY A 27 3.76 -4.46 8.34
C GLY A 27 2.94 -3.55 9.26
N ARG A 28 3.19 -3.53 10.58
CA ARG A 28 2.49 -2.64 11.55
C ARG A 28 2.44 -1.17 11.12
N PHE A 29 3.48 -0.70 10.43
CA PHE A 29 3.58 0.68 9.92
C PHE A 29 3.43 0.79 8.41
N TYR A 30 3.16 -0.32 7.71
CA TYR A 30 2.95 -0.29 6.26
C TYR A 30 1.59 0.33 5.96
N LYS A 31 1.61 1.51 5.36
CA LYS A 31 0.43 2.15 4.79
C LYS A 31 0.46 1.95 3.28
N PRO A 32 -0.58 1.38 2.65
CA PRO A 32 -0.66 1.28 1.20
C PRO A 32 -0.56 2.68 0.60
N GLN A 33 0.49 2.94 -0.17
CA GLN A 33 0.66 4.22 -0.84
C GLN A 33 -0.30 4.29 -2.02
N LYS A 34 -1.42 5.02 -1.84
CA LYS A 34 -2.31 5.36 -2.95
C LYS A 34 -1.69 6.51 -3.72
N ILE A 35 -1.32 6.26 -4.97
CA ILE A 35 -0.80 7.29 -5.86
C ILE A 35 -1.98 7.89 -6.63
N PRO A 36 -2.21 9.22 -6.56
CA PRO A 36 -3.19 9.86 -7.41
C PRO A 36 -2.66 9.85 -8.85
N THR A 37 -3.40 9.19 -9.75
CA THR A 37 -3.02 9.09 -11.16
C THR A 37 -4.24 9.34 -12.03
N THR A 38 -4.04 9.98 -13.18
CA THR A 38 -5.07 10.17 -14.19
C THR A 38 -5.15 8.93 -15.08
N LEU A 39 -6.30 8.27 -15.12
CA LEU A 39 -6.58 7.11 -15.96
C LEU A 39 -7.78 7.42 -16.84
N ARG A 40 -7.67 7.16 -18.15
CA ARG A 40 -8.81 7.24 -19.06
C ARG A 40 -9.61 5.94 -18.94
N LEU A 41 -10.90 6.08 -18.67
CA LEU A 41 -11.87 4.99 -18.60
C LEU A 41 -13.06 5.36 -19.47
N ASP A 42 -13.71 4.36 -20.03
CA ASP A 42 -14.93 4.56 -20.79
C ASP A 42 -16.08 5.03 -19.89
N ASN A 43 -16.99 5.81 -20.48
CA ASN A 43 -18.07 6.48 -19.74
C ASN A 43 -19.06 5.49 -19.12
N ASP A 44 -19.32 4.38 -19.81
CA ASP A 44 -20.19 3.29 -19.35
C ASP A 44 -19.60 2.57 -18.13
N ILE A 45 -18.29 2.32 -18.10
CA ILE A 45 -17.57 1.76 -16.96
C ILE A 45 -17.74 2.69 -15.74
N ILE A 46 -17.49 4.00 -15.92
CA ILE A 46 -17.64 4.98 -14.84
C ILE A 46 -19.09 5.01 -14.33
N LEU A 47 -20.07 4.97 -15.22
CA LEU A 47 -21.49 5.00 -14.87
C LEU A 47 -21.91 3.75 -14.07
N TYR A 48 -21.44 2.57 -14.51
CA TYR A 48 -21.66 1.31 -13.81
C TYR A 48 -21.13 1.37 -12.37
N PHE A 49 -19.87 1.77 -12.17
CA PHE A 49 -19.29 1.85 -10.83
C PHE A 49 -19.91 2.95 -9.97
N LYS A 50 -20.39 4.05 -10.54
CA LYS A 50 -21.14 5.07 -9.81
C LYS A 50 -22.48 4.54 -9.28
N LYS A 51 -23.20 3.76 -10.09
CA LYS A 51 -24.45 3.11 -9.65
C LYS A 51 -24.18 2.14 -8.51
N LEU A 52 -23.18 1.27 -8.68
CA LEU A 52 -22.78 0.28 -7.67
C LEU A 52 -22.31 0.94 -6.37
N ALA A 53 -21.55 2.04 -6.48
CA ALA A 53 -21.10 2.85 -5.35
C ALA A 53 -22.27 3.43 -4.53
N SER A 54 -23.33 3.85 -5.20
CA SER A 54 -24.54 4.38 -4.55
C SER A 54 -25.24 3.30 -3.73
N GLU A 55 -25.37 2.09 -4.28
CA GLU A 55 -26.01 0.95 -3.61
C GLU A 55 -25.20 0.48 -2.40
N GLN A 56 -23.87 0.43 -2.51
CA GLN A 56 -22.97 -0.07 -1.46
C GLN A 56 -22.52 1.00 -0.46
N LYS A 57 -22.82 2.29 -0.70
CA LYS A 57 -22.33 3.44 0.08
C LYS A 57 -20.80 3.52 0.18
N VAL A 58 -20.10 3.10 -0.88
CA VAL A 58 -18.63 3.11 -0.98
C VAL A 58 -18.22 3.95 -2.19
N PRO A 59 -17.11 4.73 -2.14
CA PRO A 59 -16.67 5.50 -3.30
C PRO A 59 -16.35 4.61 -4.52
N TYR A 60 -16.81 5.01 -5.72
CA TYR A 60 -16.59 4.25 -6.96
C TYR A 60 -15.12 3.96 -7.25
N GLN A 61 -14.21 4.87 -6.90
CA GLN A 61 -12.75 4.68 -7.04
C GLN A 61 -12.22 3.51 -6.19
N THR A 62 -12.84 3.28 -5.02
CA THR A 62 -12.47 2.15 -4.15
C THR A 62 -12.89 0.83 -4.77
N LEU A 63 -14.07 0.79 -5.40
CA LEU A 63 -14.57 -0.39 -6.09
C LEU A 63 -13.70 -0.74 -7.30
N ILE A 64 -13.33 0.26 -8.11
CA ILE A 64 -12.41 0.08 -9.24
C ILE A 64 -11.08 -0.50 -8.76
N ASN A 65 -10.47 0.09 -7.73
CA ASN A 65 -9.21 -0.41 -7.18
C ASN A 65 -9.32 -1.81 -6.58
N ALA A 66 -10.44 -2.15 -5.96
CA ALA A 66 -10.68 -3.48 -5.42
C ALA A 66 -10.78 -4.53 -6.54
N LEU A 67 -11.48 -4.21 -7.63
CA LEU A 67 -11.57 -5.08 -8.80
C LEU A 67 -10.18 -5.33 -9.41
N LEU A 68 -9.40 -4.26 -9.66
CA LEU A 68 -8.06 -4.37 -10.23
C LEU A 68 -7.13 -5.23 -9.37
N ARG A 69 -7.22 -5.12 -8.03
CA ARG A 69 -6.45 -5.97 -7.11
C ARG A 69 -6.85 -7.44 -7.20
N LYS A 70 -8.14 -7.73 -7.36
CA LYS A 70 -8.64 -9.10 -7.49
C LYS A 70 -8.11 -9.75 -8.77
N GLU A 71 -8.15 -9.04 -9.89
CA GLU A 71 -7.59 -9.53 -11.15
C GLU A 71 -6.07 -9.77 -11.05
N LEU A 72 -5.34 -8.88 -10.39
CA LEU A 72 -3.89 -9.03 -10.19
C LEU A 72 -3.51 -10.23 -9.30
N GLN A 73 -4.38 -10.62 -8.36
CA GLN A 73 -4.18 -11.78 -7.48
C GLN A 73 -4.58 -13.10 -8.13
N SER A 74 -5.40 -13.04 -9.19
CA SER A 74 -5.84 -14.22 -9.94
C SER A 74 -4.85 -14.64 -11.02
N LEU A 75 -3.86 -13.79 -11.31
CA LEU A 75 -2.72 -14.07 -12.18
C LEU A 75 -1.60 -14.77 -11.40
#